data_AF-A0A963BYY6-F1
#
_entry.id   AF-A0A963BYY6-F1
#
_cell.length_a   1.000
_cell.length_b   1.000
_cell.length_c   1.000
_cell.angle_alpha   90.00
_cell.angle_beta   90.00
_cell.angle_gamma   90.00
#
_symmetry.space_group_name_H-M   'P 1'
#
loop_
_entity.id
_entity.type
_entity.pdbx_description
1 polymer ?
#
loop_
_entity_poly.entity_id
_entity_poly.type
_entity_poly.pdbx_seq_one_letter_code
_entity_poly.pdbx_strand_id
1 'polypeptide(L)'
;AVRFGTADEVLAAGEGIETVLSPRQVLPRMPMLAALSAAHLAAILFPPSLRRLYVVRDRDPAGDGARDGLVARAASLGIEAMSLTPREGDFNDDLRRWGADALWAALKDQLHPEDVRRFMEG
;
A
#
# COMPACT_ATOMS: atom_id res chain seq x y z
N ALA A 1 -8.59 7.64 9.90
CA ALA A 1 -7.48 7.29 9.00
C ALA A 1 -6.37 8.33 9.13
N VAL A 2 -5.11 7.89 9.07
CA VAL A 2 -3.91 8.74 9.03
C VAL A 2 -3.42 8.80 7.57
N ARG A 3 -3.06 10.00 7.08
CA ARG A 3 -2.62 10.21 5.69
C ARG A 3 -1.19 10.74 5.67
N PHE A 4 -0.40 10.22 4.73
CA PHE A 4 0.96 10.65 4.43
C PHE A 4 1.00 11.12 2.98
N GLY A 5 1.09 12.44 2.78
CA GLY A 5 0.98 13.05 1.45
C GLY A 5 -0.46 13.13 0.94
N THR A 6 -0.61 13.70 -0.26
CA THR A 6 -1.90 13.91 -0.92
C THR A 6 -2.10 12.84 -1.99
N ALA A 7 -3.19 12.09 -1.89
CA ALA A 7 -3.57 11.11 -2.91
C ALA A 7 -3.99 11.84 -4.20
N ASP A 8 -3.49 11.35 -5.32
CA ASP A 8 -3.88 11.79 -6.66
C ASP A 8 -4.07 10.53 -7.53
N GLU A 9 -3.25 10.34 -8.56
CA GLU A 9 -3.35 9.15 -9.42
C GLU A 9 -2.96 7.84 -8.73
N VAL A 10 -2.17 7.91 -7.64
CA VAL A 10 -1.66 6.74 -6.91
C VAL A 10 -1.90 6.90 -5.42
N LEU A 11 -2.32 5.82 -4.77
CA LEU A 11 -2.48 5.72 -3.33
C LEU A 11 -2.07 4.33 -2.84
N ALA A 12 -1.26 4.25 -1.79
CA ALA A 12 -1.13 3.04 -0.99
C ALA A 12 -2.04 3.10 0.25
N ALA A 13 -2.70 2.02 0.60
CA ALA A 13 -3.58 1.96 1.76
C ALA A 13 -3.41 0.65 2.53
N GLY A 14 -3.26 0.74 3.85
CA GLY A 14 -3.20 -0.42 4.75
C GLY A 14 -4.06 -0.20 5.99
N GLU A 15 -4.28 -1.27 6.76
CA GLU A 15 -5.09 -1.19 7.98
C GLU A 15 -4.34 -0.49 9.12
N GLY A 16 -3.14 -0.96 9.46
CA GLY A 16 -2.32 -0.45 10.56
C GLY A 16 -1.45 0.75 10.20
N ILE A 17 -1.11 1.58 11.19
CA ILE A 17 -0.15 2.66 11.01
C ILE A 17 1.24 2.07 10.78
N GLU A 18 1.62 1.07 11.58
CA GLU A 18 2.91 0.38 11.54
C GLU A 18 3.11 -0.34 10.20
N THR A 19 2.06 -1.01 9.71
CA THR A 19 1.99 -1.65 8.39
C THR A 19 2.29 -0.67 7.26
N VAL A 20 1.79 0.56 7.37
CA VAL A 20 2.00 1.61 6.35
C VAL A 20 3.35 2.33 6.51
N LEU A 21 3.80 2.54 7.75
CA LEU A 21 5.03 3.29 8.01
C LEU A 21 6.28 2.56 7.49
N SER A 22 6.30 1.23 7.52
CA SER A 22 7.47 0.46 7.08
C SER A 22 7.75 0.60 5.58
N PRO A 23 6.80 0.39 4.66
CA PRO A 23 6.96 0.75 3.24
C PRO A 23 7.21 2.25 3.04
N ARG A 24 6.59 3.11 3.87
CA ARG A 24 6.75 4.57 3.75
C ARG A 24 8.18 5.05 4.02
N GLN A 25 8.99 4.29 4.75
CA GLN A 25 10.41 4.62 4.95
C GLN A 25 11.21 4.52 3.65
N VAL A 26 10.90 3.55 2.79
CA VAL A 26 11.61 3.32 1.52
C VAL A 26 10.89 3.93 0.31
N LEU A 27 9.63 4.34 0.48
CA LEU A 27 8.81 5.04 -0.52
C LEU A 27 8.35 6.41 -0.01
N PRO A 28 9.27 7.35 0.31
CA PRO A 28 8.91 8.53 1.07
C PRO A 28 8.08 9.57 0.29
N ARG A 29 7.93 9.39 -1.02
CA ARG A 29 7.12 10.28 -1.88
C ARG A 29 5.75 9.70 -2.24
N MET A 30 5.53 8.41 -2.01
CA MET A 30 4.26 7.76 -2.33
C MET A 30 3.18 8.21 -1.35
N PRO A 31 2.00 8.67 -1.82
CA PRO A 31 0.88 8.95 -0.96
C PRO A 31 0.41 7.66 -0.28
N MET A 32 0.29 7.66 1.05
CA MET A 32 -0.15 6.50 1.81
C MET A 32 -1.22 6.83 2.84
N LEU A 33 -2.08 5.85 3.13
CA LEU A 33 -3.15 5.96 4.12
C LEU A 33 -3.17 4.74 5.04
N ALA A 34 -3.17 4.98 6.35
CA ALA A 34 -3.51 3.97 7.36
C ALA A 34 -4.99 4.13 7.74
N ALA A 35 -5.80 3.11 7.45
CA ALA A 35 -7.24 3.16 7.63
C ALA A 35 -7.67 3.02 9.11
N LEU A 36 -6.81 2.40 9.93
CA LEU A 36 -6.98 2.09 11.35
C LEU A 36 -7.95 0.94 11.65
N SER A 37 -8.50 0.28 10.62
CA SER A 37 -9.19 -1.01 10.70
C SER A 37 -9.52 -1.55 9.29
N ALA A 38 -9.77 -2.85 9.18
CA ALA A 38 -10.33 -3.51 8.00
C ALA A 38 -11.60 -2.84 7.47
N ALA A 39 -12.55 -2.50 8.36
CA ALA A 39 -13.80 -1.86 7.96
C ALA A 39 -13.57 -0.48 7.35
N HIS A 40 -12.68 0.33 7.93
CA HIS A 40 -12.33 1.63 7.38
C HIS A 40 -11.54 1.50 6.06
N LEU A 41 -10.69 0.48 5.93
CA LEU A 41 -9.94 0.19 4.69
C LEU A 41 -10.90 -0.09 3.54
N ALA A 42 -11.89 -0.97 3.75
CA ALA A 42 -12.93 -1.27 2.78
C ALA A 42 -13.78 -0.05 2.39
N ALA A 43 -13.88 0.95 3.27
CA ALA A 43 -14.72 2.14 3.10
C ALA A 43 -13.99 3.38 2.55
N ILE A 44 -12.69 3.30 2.23
CA ILE A 44 -11.90 4.46 1.76
C ILE A 44 -12.60 5.16 0.58
N LEU A 45 -12.62 6.49 0.57
CA LEU A 45 -13.06 7.22 -0.62
C LEU A 45 -11.89 7.40 -1.58
N PHE A 46 -12.09 7.02 -2.83
CA PHE A 46 -11.11 7.22 -3.89
C PHE A 46 -11.26 8.62 -4.49
N PRO A 47 -10.16 9.38 -4.66
CA PRO A 47 -10.24 10.60 -5.44
C PRO A 47 -10.62 10.28 -6.89
N PRO A 48 -11.33 11.17 -7.61
CA PRO A 48 -11.73 10.93 -9.00
C PRO A 48 -10.56 10.71 -9.96
N SER A 49 -9.37 11.21 -9.62
CA SER A 49 -8.14 11.02 -10.39
C SER A 49 -7.43 9.70 -10.10
N LEU A 50 -7.87 8.91 -9.10
CA LEU A 50 -7.16 7.69 -8.72
C LEU A 50 -7.16 6.69 -9.87
N ARG A 51 -5.96 6.23 -10.22
CA ARG A 51 -5.74 5.23 -11.27
C ARG A 51 -5.15 3.96 -10.70
N ARG A 52 -4.32 4.07 -9.65
CA ARG A 52 -3.64 2.95 -9.04
C ARG A 52 -3.79 2.93 -7.52
N LEU A 53 -4.21 1.79 -7.00
CA LEU A 53 -4.37 1.51 -5.59
C LEU A 53 -3.42 0.37 -5.18
N TYR A 54 -2.49 0.65 -4.28
CA TYR A 54 -1.68 -0.37 -3.61
C TYR A 54 -2.30 -0.72 -2.27
N VAL A 55 -2.66 -1.98 -2.06
CA VAL A 55 -3.12 -2.47 -0.76
C VAL A 55 -1.92 -2.99 0.01
N VAL A 56 -1.51 -2.26 1.04
CA VAL A 56 -0.42 -2.66 1.95
C VAL A 56 -1.01 -3.61 2.99
N ARG A 57 -0.58 -4.87 2.96
CA ARG A 57 -1.09 -5.91 3.85
C ARG A 57 0.03 -6.61 4.60
N ASP A 58 -0.28 -7.09 5.79
CA ASP A 58 0.52 -8.10 6.46
C ASP A 58 0.06 -9.51 6.03
N ARG A 59 0.90 -10.54 6.20
CA ARG A 59 0.59 -11.94 5.89
C ARG A 59 -0.13 -12.61 7.06
N ASP A 60 -1.26 -12.05 7.46
CA ASP A 60 -2.19 -12.74 8.35
C ASP A 60 -3.55 -12.97 7.66
N PRO A 61 -4.39 -13.89 8.17
CA PRO A 61 -5.72 -14.15 7.60
C PRO A 61 -6.73 -13.03 7.88
N ALA A 62 -6.42 -12.11 8.79
CA ALA A 62 -7.29 -10.99 9.09
C ALA A 62 -7.18 -9.96 7.95
N GLY A 63 -8.31 -9.53 7.42
CA GLY A 63 -8.34 -8.50 6.37
C GLY A 63 -8.42 -9.02 4.93
N ASP A 64 -8.38 -10.34 4.68
CA ASP A 64 -8.60 -10.89 3.33
C ASP A 64 -9.96 -10.44 2.74
N GLY A 65 -11.04 -10.51 3.54
CA GLY A 65 -12.37 -10.09 3.10
C GLY A 65 -12.51 -8.57 2.87
N ALA A 66 -11.84 -7.75 3.69
CA ALA A 66 -11.85 -6.30 3.52
C ALA A 66 -11.04 -5.88 2.29
N ARG A 67 -9.90 -6.54 2.04
CA ARG A 67 -9.13 -6.41 0.80
C ARG A 67 -9.97 -6.77 -0.40
N ASP A 68 -10.61 -7.94 -0.41
CA ASP A 68 -11.34 -8.41 -1.58
C ASP A 68 -12.49 -7.46 -1.93
N GLY A 69 -13.20 -6.95 -0.92
CA GLY A 69 -14.21 -5.91 -1.11
C GLY A 69 -13.62 -4.60 -1.65
N LEU A 70 -12.47 -4.16 -1.12
CA LEU A 70 -11.78 -2.95 -1.59
C LEU A 70 -11.32 -3.07 -3.04
N VAL A 71 -10.70 -4.21 -3.39
CA VAL A 71 -10.21 -4.53 -4.73
C VAL A 71 -11.37 -4.60 -5.72
N ALA A 72 -12.47 -5.29 -5.37
CA ALA A 72 -13.66 -5.36 -6.22
C ALA A 72 -14.25 -3.97 -6.50
N ARG A 73 -14.31 -3.11 -5.46
CA ARG A 73 -14.81 -1.74 -5.61
C ARG A 73 -13.88 -0.88 -6.44
N ALA A 74 -12.56 -0.98 -6.26
CA ALA A 74 -11.58 -0.29 -7.09
C ALA A 74 -11.73 -0.71 -8.56
N ALA A 75 -11.82 -2.01 -8.83
CA ALA A 75 -12.02 -2.55 -10.17
C ALA A 75 -13.33 -2.06 -10.81
N SER A 76 -14.43 -1.97 -10.06
CA SER A 76 -15.71 -1.43 -10.58
C SER A 76 -15.63 0.03 -11.01
N LEU A 77 -14.61 0.76 -10.56
CA LEU A 77 -14.36 2.16 -10.89
C LEU A 77 -13.21 2.32 -11.91
N GLY A 78 -12.70 1.21 -12.46
CA GLY A 78 -11.59 1.22 -13.41
C GLY A 78 -10.23 1.52 -12.78
N ILE A 79 -10.10 1.39 -11.46
CA ILE A 79 -8.87 1.61 -10.72
C ILE A 79 -8.08 0.30 -10.67
N GLU A 80 -6.82 0.33 -11.09
CA GLU A 80 -5.91 -0.81 -10.99
C GLU A 80 -5.53 -1.03 -9.52
N ALA A 81 -5.93 -2.18 -8.95
CA ALA A 81 -5.62 -2.53 -7.57
C ALA A 81 -4.56 -3.64 -7.51
N MET A 82 -3.48 -3.39 -6.77
CA MET A 82 -2.35 -4.31 -6.58
C MET A 82 -2.11 -4.51 -5.08
N SER A 83 -1.62 -5.69 -4.67
CA SER A 83 -1.23 -5.92 -3.28
C SER A 83 0.27 -5.72 -3.09
N LEU A 84 0.67 -4.99 -2.06
CA LEU A 84 2.04 -4.98 -1.54
C LEU A 84 2.09 -5.94 -0.36
N THR A 85 2.89 -6.98 -0.49
CA THR A 85 3.00 -8.06 0.49
C THR A 85 4.42 -8.13 1.04
N PRO A 86 4.62 -8.28 2.35
CA PRO A 86 5.92 -8.52 2.93
C PRO A 86 6.45 -9.90 2.52
N ARG A 87 7.77 -10.07 2.66
CA ARG A 87 8.49 -11.33 2.46
C ARG A 87 8.23 -12.31 3.60
N GLU A 88 8.18 -11.84 4.83
CA GLU A 88 7.93 -12.65 6.03
C GLU A 88 6.45 -12.53 6.47
N GLY A 89 6.21 -12.07 7.70
CA GLY A 89 4.88 -11.86 8.28
C GLY A 89 4.37 -10.43 8.05
N ASP A 90 5.13 -9.44 8.49
CA ASP A 90 4.79 -8.01 8.34
C ASP A 90 5.97 -7.20 7.77
N PHE A 91 5.67 -5.99 7.27
CA PHE A 91 6.69 -5.13 6.67
C PHE A 91 7.71 -4.58 7.68
N ASN A 92 7.36 -4.48 8.96
CA ASN A 92 8.26 -3.99 9.99
C ASN A 92 9.32 -5.06 10.34
N ASP A 93 8.93 -6.32 10.39
CA ASP A 93 9.83 -7.47 10.53
C ASP A 93 10.78 -7.57 9.34
N ASP A 94 10.27 -7.40 8.12
CA ASP A 94 11.10 -7.34 6.92
C ASP A 94 12.15 -6.22 7.00
N LEU A 95 11.71 -5.02 7.37
CA LEU A 95 12.57 -3.85 7.53
C LEU A 95 13.64 -4.08 8.59
N ARG A 96 13.28 -4.65 9.74
CA ARG A 96 14.21 -4.93 10.85
C ARG A 96 15.21 -6.03 10.53
N ARG A 97 14.77 -7.06 9.81
CA ARG A 97 15.58 -8.26 9.55
C ARG A 97 16.49 -8.11 8.34
N TRP A 98 15.98 -7.52 7.25
CA TRP A 98 16.66 -7.44 5.96
C TRP A 98 17.14 -6.03 5.62
N GLY A 99 16.67 -5.01 6.34
CA GLY A 99 17.06 -3.62 6.15
C GLY A 99 16.28 -2.91 5.04
N ALA A 100 16.49 -1.59 4.96
CA ALA A 100 15.78 -0.71 4.04
C ALA A 100 16.06 -1.04 2.56
N ASP A 101 17.30 -1.36 2.19
CA ASP A 101 17.66 -1.65 0.79
C ASP A 101 16.97 -2.93 0.28
N ALA A 102 16.87 -3.96 1.12
CA ALA A 102 16.19 -5.20 0.78
C ALA A 102 14.67 -4.99 0.68
N LEU A 103 14.08 -4.23 1.59
CA LEU A 103 12.66 -3.87 1.52
C LEU A 103 12.35 -3.03 0.27
N TRP A 104 13.23 -2.07 -0.06
CA TRP A 104 13.12 -1.26 -1.27
C TRP A 104 13.14 -2.13 -2.53
N ALA A 105 14.09 -3.07 -2.63
CA ALA A 105 14.18 -3.98 -3.77
C ALA A 105 12.92 -4.87 -3.87
N ALA A 106 12.44 -5.42 -2.75
CA ALA A 106 11.24 -6.25 -2.72
C ALA A 106 9.97 -5.48 -3.12
N LEU A 107 9.87 -4.21 -2.77
CA LEU A 107 8.75 -3.35 -3.18
C LEU A 107 8.87 -2.94 -4.65
N LYS A 108 10.08 -2.68 -5.15
CA LYS A 108 10.31 -2.33 -6.55
C LYS A 108 9.74 -3.36 -7.50
N ASP A 109 9.91 -4.65 -7.20
CA ASP A 109 9.42 -5.76 -8.01
C ASP A 109 7.89 -5.92 -7.97
N GLN A 110 7.22 -5.30 -6.98
CA GLN A 110 5.77 -5.34 -6.81
C GLN A 110 5.06 -4.09 -7.35
N LEU A 111 5.79 -3.02 -7.64
CA LEU A 111 5.22 -1.78 -8.15
C LEU A 111 5.03 -1.83 -9.66
N HIS A 112 4.08 -1.03 -10.14
CA HIS A 112 3.92 -0.80 -11.57
C HIS A 112 5.15 -0.05 -12.08
N PRO A 113 5.68 -0.34 -13.28
CA PRO A 113 6.92 0.28 -13.77
C PRO A 113 6.92 1.81 -13.78
N GLU A 114 5.76 2.42 -14.06
CA GLU A 114 5.59 3.88 -14.00
C GLU A 114 5.75 4.44 -12.58
N ASP A 115 5.31 3.69 -11.57
CA ASP A 115 5.36 4.12 -10.17
C ASP A 115 6.71 3.87 -9.54
N VAL A 116 7.45 2.86 -10.01
CA VAL A 116 8.89 2.74 -9.73
C VAL A 116 9.61 4.01 -10.17
N ARG A 117 9.39 4.45 -11.42
CA ARG A 117 9.98 5.70 -11.94
C ARG A 117 9.54 6.94 -11.15
N ARG A 118 8.27 6.99 -10.74
CA ARG A 118 7.69 8.15 -10.03
C ARG A 118 8.17 8.27 -8.59
N PHE A 119 8.31 7.17 -7.87
CA PHE A 119 8.49 7.18 -6.42
C PHE A 119 9.85 6.66 -5.95
N MET A 120 10.51 5.79 -6.72
CA MET A 120 11.79 5.16 -6.35
C MET A 120 12.98 5.68 -7.15
N GLU A 121 12.77 6.15 -8.36
CA GLU A 121 13.82 6.79 -9.17
C GLU A 121 13.74 8.31 -8.93
N GLY A 122 14.77 8.89 -8.31
CA GLY A 122 14.82 10.30 -7.92
C GLY A 122 15.62 10.52 -6.66
#